data_AF-A0A2V6B2N5-F1
#
_entry.id   AF-A0A2V6B2N5-F1
#
_cell.length_a   1.000
_cell.length_b   1.000
_cell.length_c   1.000
_cell.angle_alpha   90.00
_cell.angle_beta   90.00
_cell.angle_gamma   90.00
#
_symmetry.space_group_name_H-M   'P 1'
#
loop_
_entity.id
_entity.type
_entity.pdbx_description
1 polymer ?
#
loop_
_entity_poly.entity_id
_entity_poly.type
_entity_poly.pdbx_seq_one_letter_code
_entity_poly.pdbx_strand_id
1 'polypeptide(L)'
;MENGDFSRLGGRLGLVQLLLLLIVQTAYAGSATWKTNAINSSWNDARNWTPETVPNGPDDVATFATSGITSIFLSEIEVSEIVFNPGASSFTITSDSFHLFTVSGLGIINNSGVTQQFIADQSLLTPETQPIQFTNSATAGNGTVFQALGGIDEDGSGGGKIEFFDSSSADHASIEIFDAAAPDEAFPGEAIFNPGSTAANASFIVHGGVNLRDPGVLGFDGATAAEAEITNLGGAPSSTKALEPQPSDPLRLQRKPLSPIRVAPRPEICA
;
A
#
# COMPACT_ATOMS: atom_id res chain seq x y z
N MET A 1 37.73 -60.94 -24.62
CA MET A 1 36.66 -60.54 -23.69
C MET A 1 37.25 -59.40 -22.88
N GLU A 2 36.87 -58.19 -23.25
CA GLU A 2 37.49 -56.93 -22.86
C GLU A 2 36.81 -56.41 -21.59
N ASN A 3 37.61 -56.13 -20.56
CA ASN A 3 37.13 -55.60 -19.28
C ASN A 3 36.64 -54.16 -19.47
N GLY A 4 35.34 -53.95 -19.31
CA GLY A 4 34.71 -52.64 -19.38
C GLY A 4 35.18 -51.72 -18.26
N ASP A 5 35.78 -50.60 -18.64
CA ASP A 5 36.31 -49.56 -17.78
C ASP A 5 35.17 -48.70 -17.19
N PHE A 6 34.60 -49.12 -16.06
CA PHE A 6 33.51 -48.43 -15.35
C PHE A 6 33.96 -47.13 -14.64
N SER A 7 35.24 -46.78 -14.69
CA SER A 7 35.80 -45.60 -14.01
C SER A 7 35.33 -44.25 -14.60
N ARG A 8 34.76 -44.26 -15.82
CA ARG A 8 34.29 -43.04 -16.50
C ARG A 8 32.85 -42.65 -16.20
N LEU A 9 32.06 -43.52 -15.55
CA LEU A 9 30.64 -43.24 -15.28
C LEU A 9 30.44 -42.47 -13.95
N GLY A 10 31.29 -42.71 -12.95
CA GLY A 10 31.21 -42.02 -11.64
C GLY A 10 31.58 -40.52 -11.72
N GLY A 11 32.53 -40.15 -12.57
CA GLY A 11 32.96 -38.75 -12.73
C GLY A 11 31.94 -37.85 -13.42
N ARG A 12 31.03 -38.43 -14.23
CA ARG A 12 30.02 -37.66 -14.97
C ARG A 12 28.76 -37.37 -14.15
N LEU A 13 28.40 -38.25 -13.20
CA LEU A 13 27.31 -37.98 -12.25
C LEU A 13 27.71 -36.93 -11.20
N GLY A 14 28.95 -36.96 -10.72
CA GLY A 14 29.43 -35.97 -9.74
C GLY A 14 29.45 -34.54 -10.27
N LEU A 15 29.79 -34.34 -11.55
CA LEU A 15 29.87 -33.00 -12.15
C LEU A 15 28.50 -32.37 -12.38
N VAL A 16 27.48 -33.17 -12.72
CA VAL A 16 26.09 -32.69 -12.90
C VAL A 16 25.45 -32.38 -11.56
N GLN A 17 25.73 -33.17 -10.51
CA GLN A 17 25.23 -32.90 -9.16
C GLN A 17 25.91 -31.69 -8.52
N LEU A 18 27.19 -31.42 -8.85
CA LEU A 18 27.89 -30.20 -8.45
C LEU A 18 27.40 -28.96 -9.24
N LEU A 19 26.95 -29.12 -10.49
CA LEU A 19 26.36 -28.03 -11.28
C LEU A 19 24.93 -27.70 -10.86
N LEU A 20 24.13 -28.69 -10.44
CA LEU A 20 22.78 -28.46 -9.89
C LEU A 20 22.80 -27.83 -8.48
N LEU A 21 23.88 -28.04 -7.71
CA LEU A 21 24.11 -27.35 -6.44
C LEU A 21 24.65 -25.91 -6.60
N LEU A 22 25.00 -25.48 -7.81
CA LEU A 22 25.57 -24.16 -8.09
C LEU A 22 24.56 -23.10 -8.56
N ILE A 23 23.26 -23.42 -8.59
CA ILE A 23 22.22 -22.52 -9.14
C ILE A 23 21.57 -21.62 -8.07
N VAL A 24 21.92 -21.73 -6.78
CA VAL A 24 21.25 -20.92 -5.72
C VAL A 24 22.23 -20.27 -4.74
N GLN A 25 23.33 -19.69 -5.22
CA GLN A 25 24.08 -18.70 -4.44
C GLN A 25 24.62 -17.61 -5.36
N THR A 26 23.72 -16.82 -5.95
CA THR A 26 24.05 -15.40 -6.10
C THR A 26 24.27 -14.88 -4.68
N ALA A 27 25.53 -14.80 -4.27
CA ALA A 27 25.92 -14.12 -3.04
C ALA A 27 25.70 -12.63 -3.27
N TYR A 28 24.45 -12.19 -3.15
CA TYR A 28 24.10 -10.78 -3.11
C TYR A 28 24.70 -10.22 -1.83
N ALA A 29 25.78 -9.45 -1.97
CA ALA A 29 26.50 -8.85 -0.87
C ALA A 29 25.62 -7.75 -0.23
N GLY A 30 24.67 -8.16 0.60
CA GLY A 30 23.67 -7.30 1.24
C GLY A 30 22.40 -8.06 1.63
N SER A 31 22.03 -9.07 0.84
CA SER A 31 20.89 -9.96 1.12
C SER A 31 21.05 -10.75 2.41
N ALA A 32 19.95 -10.90 3.14
CA ALA A 32 19.95 -11.56 4.43
C ALA A 32 18.56 -12.05 4.86
N THR A 33 18.55 -12.93 5.86
CA THR A 33 17.33 -13.47 6.48
C THR A 33 17.09 -12.89 7.85
N TRP A 34 15.87 -12.43 8.13
CA TRP A 34 15.46 -11.94 9.45
C TRP A 34 15.56 -13.06 10.49
N LYS A 35 16.25 -12.82 11.60
CA LYS A 35 16.53 -13.84 12.62
C LYS A 35 15.25 -14.29 13.31
N THR A 36 15.21 -15.59 13.63
CA THR A 36 14.17 -16.13 14.52
C THR A 36 14.18 -15.47 15.90
N ASN A 37 15.39 -15.17 16.40
CA ASN A 37 15.60 -14.42 17.63
C ASN A 37 16.27 -13.08 17.29
N ALA A 38 15.54 -12.21 16.57
CA ALA A 38 15.95 -10.82 16.37
C ALA A 38 16.07 -10.11 17.74
N ILE A 39 16.94 -9.10 17.81
CA ILE A 39 17.26 -8.38 19.04
C ILE A 39 16.23 -7.26 19.27
N ASN A 40 15.74 -6.65 18.19
CA ASN A 40 14.76 -5.57 18.21
C ASN A 40 13.97 -5.53 16.90
N SER A 41 13.09 -4.53 16.77
CA SER A 41 12.19 -4.34 15.62
C SER A 41 12.79 -3.54 14.46
N SER A 42 14.08 -3.16 14.48
CA SER A 42 14.65 -2.32 13.43
C SER A 42 15.14 -3.16 12.24
N TRP A 43 14.59 -2.92 11.04
CA TRP A 43 15.15 -3.46 9.80
C TRP A 43 16.60 -3.04 9.61
N ASN A 44 16.94 -1.80 9.95
CA ASN A 44 18.27 -1.22 9.72
C ASN A 44 19.35 -1.70 10.71
N ASP A 45 19.02 -2.54 11.71
CA ASP A 45 20.00 -3.15 12.61
C ASP A 45 20.49 -4.49 12.05
N ALA A 46 21.72 -4.50 11.51
CA ALA A 46 22.36 -5.68 10.92
C ALA A 46 22.31 -6.91 11.85
N ARG A 47 22.33 -6.71 13.17
CA ARG A 47 22.28 -7.80 14.16
C ARG A 47 20.96 -8.57 14.15
N ASN A 48 19.91 -8.06 13.52
CA ASN A 48 18.65 -8.78 13.33
C ASN A 48 18.67 -9.69 12.09
N TRP A 49 19.73 -9.67 11.29
CA TRP A 49 19.83 -10.38 10.02
C TRP A 49 20.91 -11.47 10.02
N THR A 50 20.73 -12.50 9.21
CA THR A 50 21.75 -13.56 8.95
C THR A 50 21.98 -13.71 7.45
N PRO A 51 23.21 -13.49 6.93
CA PRO A 51 24.38 -12.95 7.64
C PRO A 51 24.11 -11.56 8.25
N GLU A 52 25.00 -11.07 9.12
CA GLU A 52 24.85 -9.78 9.82
C GLU A 52 25.10 -8.60 8.86
N THR A 53 24.22 -8.48 7.87
CA THR A 53 24.14 -7.46 6.83
C THR A 53 22.69 -7.01 6.71
N VAL A 54 22.46 -5.74 6.40
CA VAL A 54 21.11 -5.21 6.16
C VAL A 54 20.82 -5.31 4.66
N PRO A 55 19.74 -5.98 4.23
CA PRO A 55 19.26 -5.89 2.85
C PRO A 55 18.89 -4.43 2.55
N ASN A 56 19.69 -3.76 1.72
CA ASN A 56 19.51 -2.36 1.34
C ASN A 56 20.29 -2.04 0.05
N GLY A 57 19.78 -2.56 -1.07
CA GLY A 57 20.28 -2.30 -2.40
C GLY A 57 19.36 -2.88 -3.49
N PRO A 58 19.46 -2.40 -4.74
CA PRO A 58 18.60 -2.81 -5.85
C PRO A 58 18.71 -4.30 -6.23
N ASP A 59 19.80 -4.95 -5.81
CA ASP A 59 20.04 -6.38 -6.01
C ASP A 59 19.77 -7.20 -4.73
N ASP A 60 19.40 -6.58 -3.62
CA ASP A 60 19.24 -7.27 -2.33
C ASP A 60 17.88 -7.93 -2.17
N VAL A 61 17.91 -9.09 -1.52
CA VAL A 61 16.76 -9.91 -1.14
C VAL A 61 16.66 -9.95 0.38
N ALA A 62 15.52 -9.47 0.89
CA ALA A 62 15.17 -9.59 2.30
C ALA A 62 14.30 -10.83 2.51
N THR A 63 14.81 -11.79 3.28
CA THR A 63 14.11 -13.07 3.51
C THR A 63 13.52 -13.14 4.91
N PHE A 64 12.27 -13.59 5.01
CA PHE A 64 11.53 -13.74 6.25
C PHE A 64 11.16 -15.20 6.48
N ALA A 65 11.33 -15.66 7.71
CA ALA A 65 10.95 -17.00 8.18
C ALA A 65 10.19 -16.87 9.51
N THR A 66 10.20 -17.90 10.36
CA THR A 66 9.63 -17.78 11.71
C THR A 66 10.46 -16.84 12.57
N SER A 67 9.83 -15.89 13.26
CA SER A 67 10.50 -14.99 14.21
C SER A 67 9.65 -14.67 15.43
N GLY A 68 10.31 -14.40 16.56
CA GLY A 68 9.68 -13.88 17.77
C GLY A 68 9.40 -12.38 17.72
N ILE A 69 9.99 -11.65 16.77
CA ILE A 69 9.72 -10.23 16.51
C ILE A 69 9.21 -10.09 15.08
N THR A 70 7.94 -9.71 14.97
CA THR A 70 7.23 -9.64 13.69
C THR A 70 6.72 -8.24 13.34
N SER A 71 6.67 -7.32 14.31
CA SER A 71 6.50 -5.89 14.04
C SER A 71 7.87 -5.27 13.78
N ILE A 72 8.07 -4.79 12.56
CA ILE A 72 9.34 -4.26 12.06
C ILE A 72 9.13 -2.82 11.62
N PHE A 73 10.07 -1.95 11.97
CA PHE A 73 10.14 -0.59 11.50
C PHE A 73 11.36 -0.43 10.61
N LEU A 74 11.19 0.22 9.47
CA LEU A 74 12.25 0.53 8.53
C LEU A 74 12.24 2.00 8.16
N SER A 75 13.43 2.49 7.83
CA SER A 75 13.66 3.79 7.20
C SER A 75 14.16 3.57 5.76
N GLU A 76 14.98 4.49 5.24
CA GLU A 76 15.54 4.44 3.88
C GLU A 76 16.12 3.06 3.52
N ILE A 77 15.37 2.33 2.68
CA ILE A 77 15.69 0.98 2.22
C ILE A 77 15.31 0.86 0.74
N GLU A 78 16.20 0.28 -0.05
CA GLU A 78 15.87 -0.29 -1.36
C GLU A 78 16.10 -1.81 -1.34
N VAL A 79 15.20 -2.59 -1.94
CA VAL A 79 15.41 -4.02 -2.16
C VAL A 79 14.94 -4.43 -3.55
N SER A 80 15.58 -5.45 -4.09
CA SER A 80 15.10 -6.16 -5.28
C SER A 80 13.83 -6.94 -4.96
N GLU A 81 13.86 -7.65 -3.82
CA GLU A 81 12.85 -8.64 -3.49
C GLU A 81 12.64 -8.78 -1.98
N ILE A 82 11.39 -9.03 -1.58
CA ILE A 82 11.05 -9.48 -0.23
C ILE A 82 10.41 -10.85 -0.31
N VAL A 83 11.00 -11.83 0.37
CA VAL A 83 10.57 -13.23 0.32
C VAL A 83 10.11 -13.69 1.69
N PHE A 84 8.84 -14.07 1.83
CA PHE A 84 8.34 -14.78 3.00
C PHE A 84 8.34 -16.28 2.72
N ASN A 85 9.20 -17.02 3.42
CA ASN A 85 9.34 -18.46 3.27
C ASN A 85 8.07 -19.21 3.72
N PRO A 86 7.87 -20.45 3.26
CA PRO A 86 6.81 -21.32 3.78
C PRO A 86 6.82 -21.41 5.31
N GLY A 87 5.67 -21.13 5.94
CA GLY A 87 5.52 -21.10 7.39
C GLY A 87 6.16 -19.90 8.09
N ALA A 88 6.56 -18.85 7.37
CA ALA A 88 6.97 -17.60 7.99
C ALA A 88 5.84 -17.03 8.87
N SER A 89 6.23 -16.31 9.92
CA SER A 89 5.26 -15.64 10.80
C SER A 89 4.49 -14.54 10.04
N SER A 90 3.38 -14.05 10.60
CA SER A 90 2.70 -12.88 10.05
C SER A 90 3.44 -11.63 10.52
N PHE A 91 4.12 -10.96 9.58
CA PHE A 91 4.87 -9.74 9.80
C PHE A 91 4.03 -8.51 9.50
N THR A 92 4.27 -7.47 10.28
CA THR A 92 3.83 -6.09 10.00
C THR A 92 5.09 -5.26 9.84
N ILE A 93 5.30 -4.75 8.63
CA ILE A 93 6.46 -3.92 8.27
C ILE A 93 5.97 -2.48 8.07
N THR A 94 6.40 -1.59 8.94
CA THR A 94 6.05 -0.17 8.90
C THR A 94 7.20 0.62 8.31
N SER A 95 6.95 1.30 7.19
CA SER A 95 7.85 2.31 6.62
C SER A 95 7.59 3.62 7.32
N ASP A 96 8.65 4.29 7.78
CA ASP A 96 8.50 5.65 8.29
C ASP A 96 8.07 6.63 7.20
N SER A 97 7.57 7.79 7.62
CA SER A 97 7.01 8.82 6.73
C SER A 97 8.06 9.73 6.08
N PHE A 98 9.34 9.63 6.47
CA PHE A 98 10.39 10.58 6.09
C PHE A 98 11.38 10.00 5.08
N HIS A 99 11.43 8.68 4.94
CA HIS A 99 12.36 7.99 4.08
C HIS A 99 11.65 7.11 3.07
N LEU A 100 12.22 7.07 1.87
CA LEU A 100 11.73 6.25 0.79
C LEU A 100 12.00 4.77 1.08
N PHE A 101 10.96 3.94 0.96
CA PHE A 101 11.09 2.50 0.92
C PHE A 101 10.81 2.02 -0.51
N THR A 102 11.84 1.55 -1.21
CA THR A 102 11.72 1.12 -2.62
C THR A 102 11.83 -0.39 -2.77
N VAL A 103 10.93 -0.96 -3.57
CA VAL A 103 11.06 -2.31 -4.13
C VAL A 103 11.24 -2.17 -5.64
N SER A 104 12.46 -2.38 -6.13
CA SER A 104 12.85 -2.05 -7.51
C SER A 104 13.13 -3.27 -8.39
N GLY A 105 13.10 -4.49 -7.85
CA GLY A 105 13.38 -5.72 -8.57
C GLY A 105 12.14 -6.54 -8.91
N LEU A 106 12.11 -7.77 -8.38
CA LEU A 106 11.03 -8.73 -8.63
C LEU A 106 9.76 -8.41 -7.84
N GLY A 107 9.87 -7.72 -6.70
CA GLY A 107 8.73 -7.42 -5.85
C GLY A 107 8.65 -8.28 -4.59
N ILE A 108 7.44 -8.65 -4.20
CA ILE A 108 7.18 -9.37 -2.95
C ILE A 108 6.63 -10.76 -3.26
N ILE A 109 7.28 -11.78 -2.71
CA ILE A 109 6.86 -13.17 -2.82
C ILE A 109 6.44 -13.69 -1.45
N ASN A 110 5.14 -13.89 -1.27
CA ASN A 110 4.61 -14.48 -0.04
C ASN A 110 4.30 -15.97 -0.20
N ASN A 111 5.24 -16.84 0.21
CA ASN A 111 5.03 -18.29 0.28
C ASN A 111 4.58 -18.77 1.66
N SER A 112 4.33 -17.87 2.62
CA SER A 112 4.14 -18.21 4.03
C SER A 112 2.83 -18.94 4.34
N GLY A 113 1.80 -18.73 3.52
CA GLY A 113 0.43 -19.21 3.77
C GLY A 113 -0.37 -18.33 4.74
N VAL A 114 0.20 -17.21 5.20
CA VAL A 114 -0.50 -16.19 6.02
C VAL A 114 -0.34 -14.80 5.40
N THR A 115 -1.24 -13.88 5.73
CA THR A 115 -1.18 -12.49 5.25
C THR A 115 0.01 -11.76 5.85
N GLN A 116 0.72 -11.01 5.01
CA GLN A 116 1.81 -10.11 5.42
C GLN A 116 1.34 -8.66 5.26
N GLN A 117 1.69 -7.80 6.21
CA GLN A 117 1.20 -6.43 6.23
C GLN A 117 2.34 -5.43 6.06
N PHE A 118 2.09 -4.41 5.25
CA PHE A 118 2.93 -3.25 5.04
C PHE A 118 2.15 -1.99 5.39
N ILE A 119 2.76 -1.08 6.14
CA ILE A 119 2.13 0.18 6.55
C ILE A 119 3.01 1.31 6.05
N ALA A 120 2.46 2.15 5.17
CA ALA A 120 3.00 3.47 4.87
C ALA A 120 2.52 4.41 5.98
N ASP A 121 3.42 4.76 6.88
CA ASP A 121 3.09 5.59 8.04
C ASP A 121 2.84 7.05 7.63
N GLN A 122 2.12 7.76 8.49
CA GLN A 122 1.81 9.18 8.36
C GLN A 122 2.91 10.04 9.00
N SER A 123 3.06 11.29 8.53
CA SER A 123 3.94 12.27 9.18
C SER A 123 3.21 13.04 10.26
N LEU A 124 3.87 13.30 11.38
CA LEU A 124 3.37 14.16 12.46
C LEU A 124 3.89 15.61 12.37
N LEU A 125 4.72 15.90 11.36
CA LEU A 125 5.49 17.15 11.32
C LEU A 125 5.34 17.90 10.00
N THR A 126 4.97 17.21 8.92
CA THR A 126 5.00 17.74 7.55
C THR A 126 3.86 17.19 6.71
N PRO A 127 3.37 17.97 5.73
CA PRO A 127 2.39 17.49 4.75
C PRO A 127 3.00 16.50 3.76
N GLU A 128 4.30 16.63 3.50
CA GLU A 128 5.02 15.74 2.62
C GLU A 128 5.48 14.48 3.36
N THR A 129 5.15 13.32 2.80
CA THR A 129 5.60 12.01 3.22
C THR A 129 6.36 11.31 2.09
N GLN A 130 7.25 10.39 2.46
CA GLN A 130 7.90 9.50 1.51
C GLN A 130 7.09 8.21 1.33
N PRO A 131 7.00 7.67 0.09
CA PRO A 131 6.16 6.53 -0.20
C PRO A 131 6.84 5.19 0.07
N ILE A 132 6.00 4.15 0.19
CA ILE A 132 6.37 2.80 -0.22
C ILE A 132 6.25 2.74 -1.74
N GLN A 133 7.35 2.52 -2.44
CA GLN A 133 7.45 2.66 -3.89
C GLN A 133 7.78 1.34 -4.57
N PHE A 134 7.06 1.03 -5.65
CA PHE A 134 7.37 -0.06 -6.58
C PHE A 134 7.83 0.52 -7.92
N THR A 135 8.99 0.08 -8.42
CA THR A 135 9.56 0.56 -9.69
C THR A 135 9.97 -0.60 -10.61
N ASN A 136 10.44 -0.28 -11.81
CA ASN A 136 10.82 -1.24 -12.85
C ASN A 136 9.68 -2.24 -13.16
N SER A 137 9.81 -3.50 -12.73
CA SER A 137 8.82 -4.55 -12.92
C SER A 137 8.36 -5.18 -11.60
N ALA A 138 8.57 -4.48 -10.48
CA ALA A 138 8.27 -5.01 -9.16
C ALA A 138 6.77 -5.24 -8.96
N THR A 139 6.43 -6.29 -8.22
CA THR A 139 5.05 -6.65 -7.88
C THR A 139 4.79 -6.54 -6.37
N ALA A 140 3.63 -6.02 -5.97
CA ALA A 140 3.21 -6.01 -4.56
C ALA A 140 2.83 -7.41 -4.03
N GLY A 141 2.65 -8.37 -4.94
CA GLY A 141 2.47 -9.78 -4.66
C GLY A 141 1.08 -10.16 -4.15
N ASN A 142 0.83 -11.46 -4.07
CA ASN A 142 -0.37 -12.03 -3.49
C ASN A 142 -0.22 -12.26 -1.97
N GLY A 143 -1.33 -12.22 -1.23
CA GLY A 143 -1.34 -12.46 0.22
C GLY A 143 -0.66 -11.34 1.00
N THR A 144 -0.59 -10.14 0.43
CA THR A 144 -0.07 -8.93 1.06
C THR A 144 -1.20 -7.93 1.28
N VAL A 145 -1.12 -7.19 2.38
CA VAL A 145 -2.00 -6.06 2.69
C VAL A 145 -1.13 -4.83 2.87
N PHE A 146 -1.48 -3.74 2.17
CA PHE A 146 -0.88 -2.44 2.36
C PHE A 146 -1.88 -1.48 2.99
N GLN A 147 -1.41 -0.67 3.92
CA GLN A 147 -2.17 0.42 4.51
C GLN A 147 -1.47 1.75 4.25
N ALA A 148 -2.19 2.69 3.64
CA ALA A 148 -1.79 4.08 3.54
C ALA A 148 -2.56 4.88 4.61
N LEU A 149 -1.89 5.21 5.72
CA LEU A 149 -2.53 5.91 6.84
C LEU A 149 -2.88 7.36 6.48
N GLY A 150 -3.95 7.93 7.04
CA GLY A 150 -4.24 9.35 6.91
C GLY A 150 -3.58 10.17 8.02
N GLY A 151 -3.19 11.41 7.72
CA GLY A 151 -2.62 12.34 8.70
C GLY A 151 -3.52 12.54 9.92
N ILE A 152 -2.92 12.62 11.13
CA ILE A 152 -3.64 12.71 12.41
C ILE A 152 -3.64 14.08 13.08
N ASP A 153 -2.88 15.04 12.56
CA ASP A 153 -2.75 16.38 13.13
C ASP A 153 -3.31 17.47 12.20
N GLU A 154 -3.96 18.45 12.82
CA GLU A 154 -4.65 19.60 12.19
C GLU A 154 -3.70 20.62 11.53
N ASP A 155 -2.40 20.51 11.77
CA ASP A 155 -1.37 21.42 11.25
C ASP A 155 -0.77 20.94 9.91
N GLY A 156 -1.57 20.26 9.08
CA GLY A 156 -1.12 19.78 7.78
C GLY A 156 -0.28 18.51 7.82
N SER A 157 -0.64 17.54 8.67
CA SER A 157 0.04 16.23 8.71
C SER A 157 -0.15 15.44 7.40
N GLY A 158 0.94 14.91 6.87
CA GLY A 158 0.95 14.11 5.65
C GLY A 158 0.47 12.67 5.89
N GLY A 159 -0.40 12.15 5.04
CA GLY A 159 -0.76 10.73 5.05
C GLY A 159 0.32 9.86 4.42
N GLY A 160 0.31 8.57 4.75
CA GLY A 160 1.17 7.57 4.12
C GLY A 160 0.85 7.40 2.65
N LYS A 161 1.88 7.12 1.85
CA LYS A 161 1.78 7.01 0.39
C LYS A 161 2.28 5.66 -0.11
N ILE A 162 1.60 5.13 -1.11
CA ILE A 162 2.01 3.93 -1.85
C ILE A 162 2.03 4.29 -3.32
N GLU A 163 3.15 4.08 -4.01
CA GLU A 163 3.30 4.51 -5.41
C GLU A 163 3.84 3.39 -6.31
N PHE A 164 3.28 3.32 -7.51
CA PHE A 164 3.69 2.38 -8.56
C PHE A 164 4.17 3.15 -9.79
N PHE A 165 5.35 2.81 -10.29
CA PHE A 165 6.01 3.42 -11.46
C PHE A 165 6.40 2.38 -12.52
N ASP A 166 6.89 2.86 -13.67
CA ASP A 166 7.39 2.05 -14.78
C ASP A 166 6.40 0.94 -15.19
N SER A 167 6.80 -0.33 -15.23
CA SER A 167 5.94 -1.48 -15.50
C SER A 167 5.55 -2.26 -14.23
N SER A 168 5.65 -1.63 -13.05
CA SER A 168 5.30 -2.27 -11.78
C SER A 168 3.80 -2.55 -11.64
N SER A 169 3.46 -3.45 -10.71
CA SER A 169 2.08 -3.88 -10.53
C SER A 169 1.68 -4.13 -9.07
N ALA A 170 0.45 -3.78 -8.71
CA ALA A 170 -0.15 -4.22 -7.45
C ALA A 170 -0.51 -5.71 -7.44
N ASP A 171 -0.44 -6.40 -8.58
CA ASP A 171 -0.68 -7.84 -8.74
C ASP A 171 -2.01 -8.31 -8.12
N HIS A 172 -1.99 -8.96 -6.96
CA HIS A 172 -3.16 -9.44 -6.21
C HIS A 172 -3.17 -8.88 -4.77
N ALA A 173 -2.46 -7.79 -4.52
CA ALA A 173 -2.38 -7.18 -3.19
C ALA A 173 -3.73 -6.60 -2.77
N SER A 174 -3.97 -6.53 -1.46
CA SER A 174 -5.05 -5.73 -0.90
C SER A 174 -4.50 -4.40 -0.43
N ILE A 175 -5.08 -3.28 -0.87
CA ILE A 175 -4.62 -1.94 -0.53
C ILE A 175 -5.76 -1.19 0.15
N GLU A 176 -5.53 -0.78 1.40
CA GLU A 176 -6.46 0.00 2.21
C GLU A 176 -5.95 1.43 2.36
N ILE A 177 -6.78 2.39 1.96
CA ILE A 177 -6.42 3.80 1.85
C ILE A 177 -7.32 4.58 2.79
N PHE A 178 -6.73 5.08 3.87
CA PHE A 178 -7.48 5.74 4.93
C PHE A 178 -7.78 7.20 4.57
N ASP A 179 -8.93 7.69 5.03
CA ASP A 179 -9.23 9.11 5.06
C ASP A 179 -8.30 9.84 6.03
N ALA A 180 -8.23 11.16 5.94
CA ALA A 180 -7.52 11.94 6.93
C ALA A 180 -8.10 11.67 8.33
N ALA A 181 -7.24 11.46 9.31
CA ALA A 181 -7.64 11.12 10.68
C ALA A 181 -7.86 12.36 11.57
N ALA A 182 -7.43 13.55 11.12
CA ALA A 182 -7.74 14.85 11.70
C ALA A 182 -8.61 15.74 10.78
N PRO A 183 -9.38 16.70 11.35
CA PRO A 183 -10.02 17.76 10.58
C PRO A 183 -8.98 18.79 10.10
N ASP A 184 -9.31 19.50 9.01
CA ASP A 184 -8.58 20.62 8.41
C ASP A 184 -7.08 20.35 8.10
N GLU A 185 -6.66 20.55 6.85
CA GLU A 185 -5.27 20.46 6.35
C GLU A 185 -4.57 19.08 6.43
N ALA A 186 -5.04 18.13 7.25
CA ALA A 186 -4.50 16.77 7.28
C ALA A 186 -4.72 16.06 5.94
N PHE A 187 -3.65 15.49 5.39
CA PHE A 187 -3.68 14.78 4.11
C PHE A 187 -4.13 13.33 4.33
N PRO A 188 -4.99 12.79 3.45
CA PRO A 188 -5.41 11.40 3.52
C PRO A 188 -4.27 10.46 3.14
N GLY A 189 -4.48 9.16 3.36
CA GLY A 189 -3.63 8.15 2.74
C GLY A 189 -3.79 8.18 1.22
N GLU A 190 -2.72 7.84 0.50
CA GLU A 190 -2.73 7.84 -0.97
C GLU A 190 -2.15 6.54 -1.54
N ALA A 191 -2.78 6.04 -2.61
CA ALA A 191 -2.20 5.05 -3.50
C ALA A 191 -2.25 5.56 -4.95
N ILE A 192 -1.10 5.73 -5.58
CA ILE A 192 -0.98 6.36 -6.91
C ILE A 192 -0.29 5.40 -7.89
N PHE A 193 -0.92 5.21 -9.05
CA PHE A 193 -0.37 4.48 -10.19
C PHE A 193 0.05 5.47 -11.28
N ASN A 194 1.36 5.56 -11.51
CA ASN A 194 1.98 6.45 -12.50
C ASN A 194 2.03 5.81 -13.89
N PRO A 195 2.30 6.57 -14.97
CA PRO A 195 2.23 6.07 -16.34
C PRO A 195 3.07 4.80 -16.56
N GLY A 196 2.42 3.77 -17.11
CA GLY A 196 3.03 2.45 -17.40
C GLY A 196 2.70 1.36 -16.37
N SER A 197 2.33 1.73 -15.14
CA SER A 197 2.05 0.78 -14.06
C SER A 197 0.61 0.25 -14.12
N THR A 198 0.30 -0.78 -13.30
CA THR A 198 -1.05 -1.36 -13.27
C THR A 198 -1.51 -1.88 -11.92
N ALA A 199 -2.79 -1.67 -11.60
CA ALA A 199 -3.42 -2.30 -10.44
C ALA A 199 -3.69 -3.81 -10.63
N ALA A 200 -3.58 -4.35 -11.86
CA ALA A 200 -3.80 -5.77 -12.17
C ALA A 200 -5.10 -6.33 -11.57
N ASN A 201 -5.02 -7.30 -10.65
CA ASN A 201 -6.15 -7.95 -9.98
C ASN A 201 -6.23 -7.56 -8.49
N ALA A 202 -5.60 -6.46 -8.09
CA ALA A 202 -5.58 -6.01 -6.70
C ALA A 202 -6.96 -5.57 -6.23
N SER A 203 -7.19 -5.66 -4.92
CA SER A 203 -8.41 -5.17 -4.27
C SER A 203 -8.12 -3.90 -3.48
N PHE A 204 -8.96 -2.89 -3.62
CA PHE A 204 -8.82 -1.58 -2.99
C PHE A 204 -10.00 -1.29 -2.07
N ILE A 205 -9.71 -0.82 -0.87
CA ILE A 205 -10.69 -0.20 0.03
C ILE A 205 -10.30 1.26 0.19
N VAL A 206 -11.15 2.15 -0.34
CA VAL A 206 -10.97 3.59 -0.22
C VAL A 206 -11.94 4.09 0.85
N HIS A 207 -11.39 4.54 1.97
CA HIS A 207 -12.18 5.14 3.05
C HIS A 207 -12.64 6.53 2.62
N GLY A 208 -13.94 6.78 2.71
CA GLY A 208 -14.47 8.11 2.45
C GLY A 208 -14.29 9.01 3.67
N GLY A 209 -14.11 10.30 3.41
CA GLY A 209 -13.91 11.29 4.47
C GLY A 209 -15.09 11.35 5.44
N VAL A 210 -14.80 11.22 6.73
CA VAL A 210 -15.78 11.49 7.79
C VAL A 210 -15.69 12.94 8.25
N ASN A 211 -16.81 13.58 8.59
CA ASN A 211 -16.81 14.93 9.19
C ASN A 211 -16.06 16.02 8.38
N LEU A 212 -16.24 16.05 7.05
CA LEU A 212 -15.59 17.00 6.11
C LEU A 212 -14.08 16.80 5.92
N ARG A 213 -13.53 15.67 6.38
CA ARG A 213 -12.14 15.31 6.14
C ARG A 213 -11.94 14.84 4.70
N ASP A 214 -10.71 14.91 4.24
CA ASP A 214 -10.37 14.42 2.91
C ASP A 214 -10.44 12.88 2.87
N PRO A 215 -11.10 12.30 1.85
CA PRO A 215 -11.16 10.86 1.67
C PRO A 215 -9.80 10.29 1.28
N GLY A 216 -9.61 8.99 1.50
CA GLY A 216 -8.50 8.25 0.91
C GLY A 216 -8.42 8.48 -0.61
N VAL A 217 -7.21 8.61 -1.13
CA VAL A 217 -6.99 8.91 -2.56
C VAL A 217 -6.44 7.69 -3.28
N LEU A 218 -7.19 7.18 -4.26
CA LEU A 218 -6.73 6.21 -5.24
C LEU A 218 -6.63 6.89 -6.61
N GLY A 219 -5.42 7.02 -7.14
CA GLY A 219 -5.15 7.73 -8.40
C GLY A 219 -4.56 6.83 -9.49
N PHE A 220 -5.04 7.00 -10.72
CA PHE A 220 -4.45 6.40 -11.93
C PHE A 220 -4.03 7.51 -12.89
N ASP A 221 -2.77 7.94 -12.83
CA ASP A 221 -2.20 8.96 -13.72
C ASP A 221 -1.64 8.29 -14.98
N GLY A 222 -2.51 8.04 -15.96
CA GLY A 222 -2.13 7.35 -17.20
C GLY A 222 -1.81 5.85 -17.04
N ALA A 223 -1.99 5.29 -15.85
CA ALA A 223 -1.92 3.87 -15.54
C ALA A 223 -3.24 3.13 -15.82
N THR A 224 -3.20 1.79 -15.78
CA THR A 224 -4.40 0.95 -15.98
C THR A 224 -4.88 0.30 -14.68
N ALA A 225 -6.15 0.51 -14.36
CA ALA A 225 -6.85 -0.19 -13.28
C ALA A 225 -7.01 -1.70 -13.56
N ALA A 226 -6.91 -2.14 -14.82
CA ALA A 226 -7.07 -3.52 -15.24
C ALA A 226 -8.34 -4.18 -14.66
N GLU A 227 -8.20 -5.32 -13.96
CA GLU A 227 -9.29 -6.10 -13.37
C GLU A 227 -9.41 -5.84 -11.85
N ALA A 228 -8.89 -4.72 -11.37
CA ALA A 228 -8.91 -4.39 -9.95
C ALA A 228 -10.32 -4.26 -9.39
N GLU A 229 -10.52 -4.77 -8.17
CA GLU A 229 -11.75 -4.57 -7.42
C GLU A 229 -11.63 -3.32 -6.54
N ILE A 230 -12.53 -2.35 -6.70
CA ILE A 230 -12.46 -1.09 -5.94
C ILE A 230 -13.74 -0.92 -5.13
N THR A 231 -13.59 -0.92 -3.80
CA THR A 231 -14.64 -0.59 -2.84
C THR A 231 -14.42 0.82 -2.31
N ASN A 232 -15.29 1.75 -2.70
CA ASN A 232 -15.34 3.08 -2.10
C ASN A 232 -16.40 3.09 -0.97
N LEU A 233 -15.97 3.35 0.26
CA LEU A 233 -16.85 3.35 1.43
C LEU A 233 -17.73 4.60 1.53
N GLY A 234 -17.45 5.64 0.75
CA GLY A 234 -18.21 6.90 0.76
C GLY A 234 -18.02 7.70 2.05
N GLY A 235 -18.25 9.02 1.98
CA GLY A 235 -18.15 9.88 3.17
C GLY A 235 -19.40 9.78 4.05
N ALA A 236 -19.22 9.80 5.37
CA ALA A 236 -20.32 9.97 6.30
C ALA A 236 -20.66 11.46 6.44
N PRO A 237 -21.93 11.90 6.29
CA PRO A 237 -22.29 13.28 6.55
C PRO A 237 -21.94 13.61 8.00
N SER A 238 -21.27 14.75 8.22
CA SER A 238 -21.13 15.34 9.56
C SER A 238 -22.51 15.28 10.21
N SER A 239 -22.60 14.69 11.40
CA SER A 239 -23.84 14.73 12.17
C SER A 239 -24.17 16.20 12.36
N THR A 240 -25.06 16.71 11.49
CA THR A 240 -25.58 18.05 11.59
C THR A 240 -26.23 18.09 12.94
N LYS A 241 -25.60 18.76 13.89
CA LYS A 241 -26.31 19.32 15.02
C LYS A 241 -27.35 20.21 14.35
N ALA A 242 -28.57 19.68 14.19
CA ALA A 242 -29.69 20.45 13.70
C ALA A 242 -29.64 21.74 14.51
N LEU A 243 -29.40 22.87 13.83
CA LEU A 243 -29.51 24.17 14.46
C LEU A 243 -30.93 24.20 15.01
N GLU A 244 -31.08 23.97 16.31
CA GLU A 244 -32.34 24.19 16.98
C GLU A 244 -32.78 25.59 16.58
N PRO A 245 -33.99 25.76 16.01
CA PRO A 245 -34.44 27.08 15.62
C PRO A 245 -34.45 27.92 16.89
N GLN A 246 -33.52 28.89 16.94
CA GLN A 246 -33.49 29.86 18.01
C GLN A 246 -34.86 30.53 18.07
N PRO A 247 -35.47 30.69 19.26
CA PRO A 247 -36.79 31.29 19.36
C PRO A 247 -36.71 32.73 18.83
N SER A 248 -37.36 32.97 17.70
CA SER A 248 -37.37 34.27 17.03
C SER A 248 -38.05 35.31 17.91
N ASP A 249 -37.31 36.35 18.29
CA ASP A 249 -37.82 37.58 18.89
C ASP A 249 -38.70 38.34 17.85
N PRO A 250 -39.87 38.90 18.22
CA PRO A 250 -40.90 39.26 17.26
C PRO A 250 -40.73 40.70 16.76
N LEU A 251 -40.28 40.88 15.51
CA LEU A 251 -40.32 42.18 14.83
C LEU A 251 -41.24 42.16 13.59
N ARG A 252 -42.43 42.74 13.80
CA ARG A 252 -43.35 43.41 12.86
C ARG A 252 -43.25 43.05 11.36
N LEU A 253 -44.18 42.19 10.91
CA LEU A 253 -44.61 42.13 9.50
C LEU A 253 -45.53 43.32 9.16
N GLN A 254 -45.09 44.23 8.30
CA GLN A 254 -45.99 45.08 7.50
C GLN A 254 -46.51 44.24 6.33
N ARG A 255 -47.78 43.84 6.38
CA ARG A 255 -48.45 43.10 5.28
C ARG A 255 -48.74 44.04 4.11
N LYS A 256 -48.20 43.71 2.93
CA LYS A 256 -48.64 44.27 1.63
C LYS A 256 -49.61 43.28 0.98
N PRO A 257 -50.85 43.65 0.60
CA PRO A 257 -51.80 42.71 0.02
C PRO A 257 -51.47 42.36 -1.45
N LEU A 258 -51.71 41.09 -1.79
CA LEU A 258 -51.56 40.48 -3.13
C LEU A 258 -52.74 40.87 -4.05
N SER A 259 -52.44 41.21 -5.31
CA SER A 259 -53.45 41.40 -6.36
C SER A 259 -53.83 40.06 -7.01
N PRO A 260 -55.11 39.80 -7.34
CA PRO A 260 -55.54 38.53 -7.92
C PRO A 260 -55.28 38.41 -9.44
N ILE A 261 -54.82 37.22 -9.85
CA ILE A 261 -54.57 36.79 -11.23
C ILE A 261 -55.91 36.42 -11.91
N ARG A 262 -56.16 36.94 -13.11
CA ARG A 262 -57.36 36.64 -13.93
C ARG A 262 -57.05 35.55 -14.95
N VAL A 263 -57.81 34.45 -14.92
CA VAL A 263 -57.73 33.33 -15.88
C VAL A 263 -58.58 33.65 -17.11
N ALA A 264 -58.04 33.46 -18.33
CA ALA A 264 -58.77 33.60 -19.60
C ALA A 264 -59.21 32.20 -20.13
N PRO A 265 -60.43 32.06 -20.70
CA PRO A 265 -60.94 30.78 -21.18
C PRO A 265 -60.48 30.40 -22.61
N ARG A 266 -60.43 29.07 -22.87
CA ARG A 266 -60.09 28.41 -24.14
C ARG A 266 -61.11 28.72 -25.26
N PRO A 267 -60.69 28.76 -26.54
CA PRO A 267 -61.62 28.80 -27.67
C PRO A 267 -62.09 27.38 -28.07
N GLU A 268 -63.41 27.25 -28.29
CA GLU A 268 -64.07 26.08 -28.87
C GLU A 268 -63.88 26.01 -30.39
N ILE A 269 -63.83 24.78 -30.88
CA ILE A 269 -63.79 24.38 -32.30
C ILE A 269 -65.23 24.45 -32.85
N CYS A 270 -65.45 25.11 -33.98
CA CYS A 270 -66.67 24.99 -34.78
C CYS A 270 -66.47 23.98 -35.93
N ALA A 271 -67.60 23.37 -36.31
CA ALA A 271 -67.81 22.31 -37.29
C ALA A 271 -67.15 22.50 -38.67
#